data_AF-Q55C50-F1
#
_entry.id   AF-Q55C50-F1
#
_cell.length_a   1.000
_cell.length_b   1.000
_cell.length_c   1.000
_cell.angle_alpha   90.00
_cell.angle_beta   90.00
_cell.angle_gamma   90.00
#
_symmetry.space_group_name_H-M   'P 1'
#
loop_
_entity.id
_entity.type
_entity.pdbx_description
1 polymer ?
#
loop_
_entity_poly.entity_id
_entity_poly.type
_entity_poly.pdbx_seq_one_letter_code
_entity_poly.pdbx_strand_id
1 'polypeptide(L)'
;MSSMNLRRLLPQRAKQERPQPESSKKKGFLERKKDYVERAKDYNNKRDTLKKLKLQAAFKNPDEFNYKMISSKLVDGVHSEISKTSLKKEQIIDIKTQDILYLQSKRRADDKKIERLQATLQYMDSGLEPTEQIIYVDDEKEVKNFSATKYFDTVPDAFNGSLSTIPKISKLKEGSLVVNPKTAPTLGQLEAMTATSYKELKERKLRRDQLFKAEMDLSKSKIQLKRGTKSGVTKKVGKKEVVFKQVRSK
;
A
#
# COMPACT_ATOMS: atom_id res chain seq x y z
N MET A 1 6.95 43.89 79.30
CA MET A 1 6.45 44.45 78.02
C MET A 1 7.41 44.05 76.90
N SER A 2 7.10 43.00 76.14
CA SER A 2 7.91 42.59 74.97
C SER A 2 7.70 43.61 73.86
N SER A 3 8.77 44.30 73.43
CA SER A 3 8.70 45.28 72.33
C SER A 3 8.38 44.54 71.02
N MET A 4 7.16 44.69 70.51
CA MET A 4 6.80 44.20 69.18
C MET A 4 7.76 44.81 68.14
N ASN A 5 8.44 43.95 67.40
CA ASN A 5 9.38 44.33 66.34
C ASN A 5 8.58 44.90 65.15
N LEU A 6 8.48 46.23 65.07
CA LEU A 6 7.67 46.99 64.10
C LEU A 6 7.91 46.56 62.63
N ARG A 7 9.09 46.02 62.31
CA ARG A 7 9.42 45.49 60.96
C ARG A 7 8.60 44.27 60.54
N ARG A 8 8.06 43.48 61.49
CA ARG A 8 7.12 42.38 61.17
C ARG A 8 5.67 42.85 61.06
N LEU A 9 5.34 43.97 61.70
CA LEU A 9 3.99 44.56 61.66
C LEU A 9 3.74 45.34 60.36
N LEU A 10 4.79 45.85 59.73
CA LEU A 10 4.71 46.48 58.41
C LEU A 10 4.67 45.41 57.31
N PRO A 11 3.69 45.45 56.38
CA PRO A 11 3.64 44.51 55.27
C PRO A 11 4.87 44.66 54.37
N GLN A 12 5.72 43.63 54.31
CA GLN A 12 6.86 43.56 53.40
C GLN A 12 6.36 43.20 51.99
N ARG A 13 5.94 44.20 51.22
CA ARG A 13 5.51 43.98 49.83
C ARG A 13 6.70 43.60 48.95
N ALA A 14 6.58 42.48 48.25
CA ALA A 14 7.56 42.08 47.24
C ALA A 14 7.66 43.15 46.14
N LYS A 15 8.89 43.55 45.79
CA LYS A 15 9.13 44.48 44.68
C LYS A 15 8.94 43.72 43.36
N GLN A 16 8.05 44.22 42.50
CA GLN A 16 7.81 43.61 41.19
C GLN A 16 8.91 43.99 40.19
N GLU A 17 9.25 43.05 39.31
CA GLU A 17 10.14 43.28 38.19
C GLU A 17 9.39 44.00 37.05
N ARG A 18 10.00 45.01 36.42
CA ARG A 18 9.40 45.72 35.27
C ARG A 18 9.28 44.79 34.05
N PRO A 19 8.33 44.97 33.12
CA PRO A 19 8.31 44.24 31.84
C PRO A 19 9.36 44.80 30.83
N GLN A 20 9.56 44.10 29.70
CA GLN A 20 10.34 44.60 28.54
C GLN A 20 9.59 45.78 27.89
N PRO A 21 10.26 46.88 27.46
CA PRO A 21 9.60 47.98 26.76
C PRO A 21 8.89 47.52 25.49
N GLU A 22 7.73 48.10 25.19
CA GLU A 22 6.89 47.74 24.02
C GLU A 22 7.70 47.72 22.71
N SER A 23 8.53 48.74 22.49
CA SER A 23 9.39 48.87 21.29
C SER A 23 10.37 47.71 21.10
N SER A 24 10.75 47.03 22.20
CA SER A 24 11.73 45.95 22.21
C SER A 24 11.12 44.57 22.44
N LYS A 25 9.79 44.44 22.58
CA LYS A 25 9.13 43.13 22.76
C LYS A 25 9.43 42.14 21.64
N LYS A 26 9.71 42.61 20.42
CA LYS A 26 10.12 41.76 19.28
C LYS A 26 11.40 40.96 19.55
N LYS A 27 12.30 41.43 20.44
CA LYS A 27 13.55 40.73 20.83
C LYS A 27 13.32 39.60 21.84
N GLY A 28 12.08 39.41 22.31
CA GLY A 28 11.74 38.46 23.36
C GLY A 28 11.89 39.05 24.77
N PHE A 29 11.94 38.15 25.74
CA PHE A 29 11.99 38.47 27.16
C PHE A 29 13.27 39.24 27.55
N LEU A 30 13.14 40.25 28.41
CA LEU A 30 14.30 40.97 28.97
C LEU A 30 14.92 40.13 30.07
N GLU A 31 16.09 39.55 29.79
CA GLU A 31 16.87 38.82 30.78
C GLU A 31 17.16 39.66 32.03
N ARG A 32 16.97 39.05 33.20
CA ARG A 32 17.27 39.62 34.51
C ARG A 32 18.46 38.93 35.13
N LYS A 33 18.85 39.41 36.31
CA LYS A 33 20.00 38.85 37.03
C LYS A 33 19.87 37.35 37.25
N LYS A 34 18.65 36.85 37.55
CA LYS A 34 18.38 35.41 37.72
C LYS A 34 18.66 34.62 36.43
N ASP A 35 18.14 35.09 35.30
CA ASP A 35 18.29 34.43 34.00
C ASP A 35 19.73 34.51 33.49
N TYR A 36 20.40 35.64 33.72
CA TYR A 36 21.83 35.80 33.46
C TYR A 36 22.66 34.80 34.27
N VAL A 37 22.35 34.61 35.55
CA VAL A 37 23.06 33.66 36.41
C VAL A 37 22.87 32.23 35.89
N GLU A 38 21.66 31.85 35.49
CA GLU A 38 21.40 30.53 34.88
C GLU A 38 22.16 30.34 33.57
N ARG A 39 22.10 31.32 32.66
CA ARG A 39 22.85 31.29 31.39
C ARG A 39 24.35 31.23 31.60
N ALA A 40 24.89 32.02 32.53
CA ALA A 40 26.31 32.03 32.85
C ALA A 40 26.76 30.69 33.46
N LYS A 41 25.93 30.07 34.32
CA LYS A 41 26.18 28.73 34.85
C LYS A 41 26.19 27.68 33.75
N ASP A 42 25.20 27.65 32.86
CA ASP A 42 25.15 26.72 31.71
C ASP A 42 26.37 26.87 30.78
N TYR A 43 26.72 28.11 30.42
CA TYR A 43 27.90 28.40 29.60
C TYR A 43 29.19 27.93 30.27
N ASN A 44 29.38 28.23 31.55
CA ASN A 44 30.56 27.79 32.30
C ASN A 44 30.62 26.26 32.38
N ASN A 45 29.51 25.59 32.64
CA ASN A 45 29.44 24.14 32.64
C ASN A 45 29.87 23.55 31.29
N LYS A 46 29.34 24.06 30.17
CA LYS A 46 29.72 23.62 28.81
C LYS A 46 31.17 23.92 28.48
N ARG A 47 31.68 25.08 28.88
CA ARG A 47 33.09 25.44 28.69
C ARG A 47 34.01 24.50 29.46
N ASP A 48 33.66 24.20 30.71
CA ASP A 48 34.46 23.35 31.59
C ASP A 48 34.41 21.88 31.13
N THR A 49 33.28 21.38 30.62
CA THR A 49 33.20 20.04 29.99
C THR A 49 34.03 19.96 28.70
N LEU A 50 33.95 20.97 27.83
CA LEU A 50 34.78 21.03 26.62
C LEU A 50 36.28 21.09 26.96
N LYS A 51 36.67 21.81 28.01
CA LYS A 51 38.06 21.85 28.48
C LYS A 51 38.53 20.47 28.92
N LYS A 52 37.70 19.72 29.67
CA LYS A 52 37.99 18.33 30.06
C LYS A 52 38.11 17.39 28.86
N LEU A 53 37.20 17.48 27.88
CA LEU A 53 37.23 16.67 26.67
C LEU A 53 38.47 16.97 25.79
N LYS A 54 38.86 18.24 25.66
CA LYS A 54 40.09 18.63 24.96
C LYS A 54 41.33 18.08 25.65
N LEU A 55 41.36 18.12 26.98
CA LEU A 55 42.46 17.54 27.77
C LEU A 55 42.52 16.02 27.57
N GLN A 56 41.38 15.31 27.64
CA GLN A 56 41.30 13.87 27.37
C GLN A 56 41.76 13.51 25.95
N ALA A 57 41.35 14.30 24.96
CA ALA A 57 41.78 14.10 23.56
C ALA A 57 43.29 14.35 23.37
N ALA A 58 43.87 15.34 24.08
CA ALA A 58 45.30 15.63 24.02
C ALA A 58 46.17 14.57 24.70
N PHE A 59 45.69 13.96 25.78
CA PHE A 59 46.37 12.89 26.51
C PHE A 59 45.95 11.47 26.06
N LYS A 60 45.30 11.34 24.91
CA LYS A 60 44.87 10.05 24.38
C LYS A 60 46.10 9.20 24.04
N ASN A 61 46.14 7.96 24.56
CA ASN A 61 47.15 6.98 24.15
C ASN A 61 46.77 6.45 22.74
N PRO A 62 47.62 6.61 21.70
CA PRO A 62 47.34 6.09 20.37
C PRO A 62 47.23 4.57 20.32
N ASP A 63 47.84 3.86 21.28
CA ASP A 63 47.86 2.40 21.36
C ASP A 63 46.77 1.85 22.31
N GLU A 64 45.81 2.68 22.72
CA GLU A 64 44.71 2.21 23.57
C GLU A 64 43.83 1.19 22.82
N PHE A 65 43.53 0.08 23.50
CA PHE A 65 42.63 -0.95 22.98
C PHE A 65 41.53 -1.28 23.98
N ASN A 66 40.27 -1.18 23.55
CA ASN A 66 39.10 -1.61 24.31
C ASN A 66 38.37 -2.70 23.51
N TYR A 67 37.90 -3.78 24.15
CA TYR A 67 37.15 -4.85 23.50
C TYR A 67 35.92 -4.34 22.70
N LYS A 68 35.34 -3.21 23.09
CA LYS A 68 34.24 -2.57 22.33
C LYS A 68 34.65 -2.06 20.95
N MET A 69 35.94 -1.82 20.70
CA MET A 69 36.47 -1.46 19.38
C MET A 69 36.31 -2.60 18.37
N ILE A 70 36.13 -3.85 18.83
CA ILE A 70 35.84 -5.00 17.96
C ILE A 70 34.42 -4.92 17.39
N SER A 71 33.45 -4.44 18.19
CA SER A 71 32.04 -4.36 17.81
C SER A 71 31.59 -2.97 17.34
N SER A 72 32.52 -2.05 17.14
CA SER A 72 32.24 -0.68 16.71
C SER A 72 33.22 -0.24 15.63
N LYS A 73 32.85 0.81 14.89
CA LYS A 73 33.68 1.38 13.83
C LYS A 73 33.52 2.90 13.82
N LEU A 74 34.55 3.58 13.32
CA LEU A 74 34.51 5.01 13.06
C LEU A 74 33.98 5.24 11.63
N VAL A 75 32.91 6.01 11.48
CA VAL A 75 32.39 6.46 10.19
C VAL A 75 32.49 7.98 10.18
N ASP A 76 33.30 8.53 9.27
CA ASP A 76 33.52 9.98 9.15
C ASP A 76 33.91 10.68 10.47
N GLY A 77 34.70 9.99 11.30
CA GLY A 77 35.14 10.52 12.60
C GLY A 77 34.11 10.34 13.74
N VAL A 78 32.93 9.77 13.46
CA VAL A 78 31.89 9.51 14.47
C VAL A 78 31.82 8.02 14.80
N HIS A 79 31.80 7.71 16.09
CA HIS A 79 31.68 6.34 16.57
C HIS A 79 30.31 5.75 16.23
N SER A 80 30.30 4.57 15.60
CA SER A 80 29.09 3.83 15.25
C SER A 80 29.23 2.36 15.65
N GLU A 81 28.18 1.79 16.23
CA GLU A 81 28.16 0.36 16.56
C GLU A 81 27.89 -0.49 15.30
N ILE A 82 28.54 -1.64 15.21
CA ILE A 82 28.29 -2.60 14.12
C ILE A 82 26.97 -3.31 14.43
N SER A 83 25.93 -3.01 13.66
CA SER A 83 24.62 -3.67 13.80
C SER A 83 24.76 -5.17 13.49
N LYS A 84 24.49 -6.03 14.48
CA LYS A 84 24.51 -7.50 14.33
C LYS A 84 23.29 -8.08 13.60
N THR A 85 22.38 -7.24 13.12
CA THR A 85 21.06 -7.61 12.58
C THR A 85 21.07 -8.13 11.14
N SER A 86 22.21 -8.56 10.60
CA SER A 86 22.24 -9.20 9.28
C SER A 86 21.71 -10.63 9.38
N LEU A 87 20.57 -10.91 8.74
CA LEU A 87 20.02 -12.25 8.62
C LEU A 87 20.95 -13.14 7.78
N LYS A 88 21.07 -14.42 8.17
CA LYS A 88 21.78 -15.41 7.37
C LYS A 88 21.06 -15.60 6.03
N LYS A 89 21.82 -15.94 4.99
CA LYS A 89 21.29 -16.19 3.64
C LYS A 89 20.13 -17.19 3.63
N GLU A 90 20.23 -18.26 4.43
CA GLU A 90 19.20 -19.29 4.59
C GLU A 90 17.90 -18.70 5.15
N GLN A 91 17.99 -17.91 6.22
CA GLN A 91 16.84 -17.22 6.82
C GLN A 91 16.14 -16.30 5.81
N ILE A 92 16.91 -15.59 4.98
CA ILE A 92 16.34 -14.72 3.92
C ILE A 92 15.61 -15.57 2.87
N ILE A 93 16.15 -16.73 2.50
CA ILE A 93 15.51 -17.65 1.55
C ILE A 93 14.20 -18.21 2.15
N ASP A 94 14.18 -18.52 3.44
CA ASP A 94 12.99 -19.02 4.13
C ASP A 94 11.89 -17.97 4.19
N ILE A 95 12.22 -16.73 4.58
CA ILE A 95 11.29 -15.59 4.57
C ILE A 95 10.68 -15.40 3.17
N LYS A 96 11.52 -15.36 2.12
CA LYS A 96 11.01 -15.25 0.75
C LYS A 96 10.14 -16.43 0.33
N THR A 97 10.39 -17.61 0.87
CA THR A 97 9.54 -18.78 0.61
C THR A 97 8.16 -18.59 1.23
N GLN A 98 8.10 -18.11 2.47
CA GLN A 98 6.85 -17.78 3.15
C GLN A 98 6.08 -16.68 2.40
N ASP A 99 6.77 -15.62 1.97
CA ASP A 99 6.15 -14.53 1.20
C ASP A 99 5.55 -15.02 -0.13
N ILE A 100 6.27 -15.88 -0.86
CA ILE A 100 5.76 -16.49 -2.10
C ILE A 100 4.47 -17.29 -1.81
N LEU A 101 4.46 -18.11 -0.77
CA LEU A 101 3.29 -18.91 -0.39
C LEU A 101 2.11 -18.01 0.02
N TYR A 102 2.37 -16.91 0.71
CA TYR A 102 1.35 -15.92 1.07
C TYR A 102 0.72 -15.30 -0.18
N LEU A 103 1.55 -14.82 -1.12
CA LEU A 103 1.07 -14.25 -2.38
C LEU A 103 0.28 -15.26 -3.21
N GLN A 104 0.73 -16.51 -3.28
CA GLN A 104 -0.01 -17.60 -3.95
C GLN A 104 -1.37 -17.86 -3.30
N SER A 105 -1.45 -17.83 -1.97
CA SER A 105 -2.72 -17.97 -1.25
C SER A 105 -3.69 -16.83 -1.60
N LYS A 106 -3.20 -15.58 -1.62
CA LYS A 106 -4.00 -14.42 -2.04
C LYS A 106 -4.45 -14.51 -3.50
N ARG A 107 -3.56 -14.91 -4.40
CA ARG A 107 -3.88 -15.10 -5.82
C ARG A 107 -4.98 -16.14 -6.00
N ARG A 108 -4.88 -17.30 -5.35
CA ARG A 108 -5.92 -18.35 -5.36
C ARG A 108 -7.27 -17.87 -4.82
N ALA A 109 -7.26 -17.00 -3.80
CA ALA A 109 -8.49 -16.43 -3.27
C ALA A 109 -9.17 -15.49 -4.28
N ASP A 110 -8.38 -14.69 -5.01
CA ASP A 110 -8.90 -13.85 -6.09
C ASP A 110 -9.35 -14.69 -7.29
N ASP A 111 -8.62 -15.73 -7.69
CA ASP A 111 -9.02 -16.65 -8.76
C ASP A 111 -10.40 -17.26 -8.48
N LYS A 112 -10.61 -17.80 -7.26
CA LYS A 112 -11.92 -18.33 -6.85
C LYS A 112 -13.03 -17.28 -6.87
N LYS A 113 -12.73 -16.03 -6.53
CA LYS A 113 -13.72 -14.94 -6.56
C LYS A 113 -14.03 -14.51 -8.00
N ILE A 114 -13.01 -14.49 -8.87
CA ILE A 114 -13.19 -14.26 -10.30
C ILE A 114 -14.09 -15.36 -10.87
N GLU A 115 -13.79 -16.63 -10.64
CA GLU A 115 -14.62 -17.77 -11.08
C GLU A 115 -16.08 -17.62 -10.64
N ARG A 116 -16.33 -17.30 -9.35
CA ARG A 116 -17.69 -17.07 -8.83
C ARG A 116 -18.41 -15.91 -9.51
N LEU A 117 -17.72 -14.79 -9.72
CA LEU A 117 -18.30 -13.63 -10.40
C LEU A 117 -18.58 -13.96 -11.88
N GLN A 118 -17.65 -14.64 -12.56
CA GLN A 118 -17.80 -15.04 -13.95
C GLN A 118 -18.94 -16.04 -14.15
N ALA A 119 -19.17 -16.95 -13.19
CA ALA A 119 -20.29 -17.89 -13.22
C ALA A 119 -21.65 -17.22 -12.95
N THR A 120 -21.66 -16.10 -12.22
CA THR A 120 -22.88 -15.36 -11.88
C THR A 120 -23.28 -14.34 -12.95
N LEU A 121 -22.29 -13.76 -13.65
CA LEU A 121 -22.49 -12.69 -14.62
C LEU A 121 -22.76 -13.24 -16.03
N GLN A 122 -23.83 -12.75 -16.65
CA GLN A 122 -24.31 -13.23 -17.96
C GLN A 122 -23.65 -12.54 -19.18
N TYR A 123 -22.76 -11.57 -18.98
CA TYR A 123 -22.05 -10.82 -20.04
C TYR A 123 -22.93 -10.07 -21.06
N MET A 124 -24.21 -9.83 -20.73
CA MET A 124 -25.19 -9.18 -21.62
C MET A 124 -24.76 -7.79 -22.12
N ASP A 125 -24.04 -7.02 -21.29
CA ASP A 125 -23.61 -5.64 -21.57
C ASP A 125 -22.10 -5.53 -21.83
N SER A 126 -21.46 -6.64 -22.21
CA SER A 126 -20.00 -6.70 -22.38
C SER A 126 -19.51 -6.13 -23.71
N GLY A 127 -20.41 -5.68 -24.58
CA GLY A 127 -20.08 -5.22 -25.94
C GLY A 127 -19.48 -6.32 -26.82
N LEU A 128 -19.64 -7.60 -26.43
CA LEU A 128 -19.32 -8.73 -27.30
C LEU A 128 -20.31 -8.72 -28.46
N GLU A 129 -19.80 -8.91 -29.67
CA GLU A 129 -20.64 -9.07 -30.84
C GLU A 129 -21.62 -10.23 -30.62
N PRO A 130 -22.91 -10.05 -30.93
CA PRO A 130 -23.89 -11.11 -30.79
C PRO A 130 -23.48 -12.30 -31.65
N THR A 131 -23.67 -13.50 -31.13
CA THR A 131 -23.42 -14.73 -31.91
C THR A 131 -24.36 -14.77 -33.11
N GLU A 132 -23.82 -15.06 -34.29
CA GLU A 132 -24.62 -15.27 -35.51
C GLU A 132 -25.59 -16.45 -35.31
N GLN A 133 -26.88 -16.21 -35.56
CA GLN A 133 -27.91 -17.24 -35.57
C GLN A 133 -28.33 -17.50 -37.01
N ILE A 134 -28.03 -18.69 -37.52
CA ILE A 134 -28.42 -19.12 -38.86
C ILE A 134 -29.76 -19.87 -38.74
N ILE A 135 -30.78 -19.35 -39.41
CA ILE A 135 -32.10 -19.98 -39.48
C ILE A 135 -32.20 -20.68 -40.83
N TYR A 136 -32.41 -21.99 -40.79
CA TYR A 136 -32.60 -22.80 -41.99
C TYR A 136 -34.07 -22.77 -42.40
N VAL A 137 -34.27 -22.62 -43.71
CA VAL A 137 -35.57 -22.49 -44.36
C VAL A 137 -35.53 -23.35 -45.62
N ASP A 138 -36.61 -24.06 -45.92
CA ASP A 138 -36.61 -25.11 -46.96
C ASP A 138 -36.68 -24.53 -48.38
N ASP A 139 -37.47 -23.48 -48.58
CA ASP A 139 -37.73 -22.89 -49.90
C ASP A 139 -37.11 -21.50 -50.08
N GLU A 140 -36.59 -21.23 -51.29
CA GLU A 140 -36.09 -19.88 -51.66
C GLU A 140 -37.17 -18.78 -51.53
N LYS A 141 -38.44 -19.14 -51.70
CA LYS A 141 -39.58 -18.22 -51.53
C LYS A 141 -39.76 -17.82 -50.07
N GLU A 142 -39.55 -18.75 -49.16
CA GLU A 142 -39.65 -18.50 -47.73
C GLU A 142 -38.48 -17.65 -47.24
N VAL A 143 -37.27 -17.85 -47.78
CA VAL A 143 -36.10 -17.00 -47.50
C VAL A 143 -36.41 -15.52 -47.82
N LYS A 144 -37.06 -15.24 -48.96
CA LYS A 144 -37.41 -13.87 -49.36
C LYS A 144 -38.50 -13.24 -48.48
N ASN A 145 -39.43 -14.04 -47.97
CA ASN A 145 -40.55 -13.58 -47.14
C ASN A 145 -40.32 -13.74 -45.63
N PHE A 146 -39.11 -14.16 -45.23
CA PHE A 146 -38.80 -14.45 -43.84
C PHE A 146 -38.88 -13.18 -42.98
N SER A 147 -39.61 -13.27 -41.86
CA SER A 147 -39.72 -12.21 -40.86
C SER A 147 -39.43 -12.78 -39.49
N ALA A 148 -38.32 -12.35 -38.88
CA ALA A 148 -37.88 -12.82 -37.56
C ALA A 148 -38.95 -12.60 -36.48
N THR A 149 -39.64 -11.46 -36.52
CA THR A 149 -40.73 -11.10 -35.60
C THR A 149 -41.87 -12.13 -35.63
N LYS A 150 -42.23 -12.62 -36.82
CA LYS A 150 -43.27 -13.65 -36.98
C LYS A 150 -42.75 -15.04 -36.60
N TYR A 151 -41.51 -15.35 -36.98
CA TYR A 151 -40.91 -16.65 -36.69
C TYR A 151 -40.77 -16.92 -35.19
N PHE A 152 -40.38 -15.90 -34.41
CA PHE A 152 -40.19 -16.04 -32.96
C PHE A 152 -41.42 -15.69 -32.11
N ASP A 153 -42.54 -15.26 -32.71
CA ASP A 153 -43.71 -14.72 -32.00
C ASP A 153 -43.35 -13.57 -31.02
N THR A 154 -42.55 -12.59 -31.46
CA THR A 154 -42.00 -11.53 -30.58
C THR A 154 -42.23 -10.11 -31.10
N VAL A 155 -41.83 -9.11 -30.33
CA VAL A 155 -41.83 -7.69 -30.73
C VAL A 155 -40.49 -7.32 -31.37
N PRO A 156 -40.44 -6.34 -32.30
CA PRO A 156 -39.18 -5.90 -32.92
C PRO A 156 -38.11 -5.49 -31.91
N ASP A 157 -38.49 -4.86 -30.79
CA ASP A 157 -37.57 -4.43 -29.74
C ASP A 157 -36.84 -5.59 -29.04
N ALA A 158 -37.38 -6.80 -29.11
CA ALA A 158 -36.75 -7.99 -28.52
C ALA A 158 -35.41 -8.33 -29.19
N PHE A 159 -35.17 -7.85 -30.41
CA PHE A 159 -33.92 -8.06 -31.15
C PHE A 159 -32.86 -6.99 -30.88
N ASN A 160 -33.20 -5.89 -30.19
CA ASN A 160 -32.25 -4.80 -29.93
C ASN A 160 -31.26 -5.14 -28.80
N GLY A 161 -31.56 -6.15 -27.99
CA GLY A 161 -30.70 -6.58 -26.88
C GLY A 161 -29.99 -7.90 -27.17
N SER A 162 -28.80 -8.07 -26.59
CA SER A 162 -28.09 -9.35 -26.58
C SER A 162 -28.72 -10.33 -25.56
N LEU A 163 -30.02 -10.63 -25.70
CA LEU A 163 -30.70 -11.58 -24.82
C LEU A 163 -30.34 -13.03 -25.19
N SER A 164 -30.06 -13.85 -24.17
CA SER A 164 -29.85 -15.30 -24.36
C SER A 164 -31.12 -16.03 -24.77
N THR A 165 -32.30 -15.46 -24.49
CA THR A 165 -33.60 -16.05 -24.77
C THR A 165 -34.57 -14.97 -25.22
N ILE A 166 -35.19 -15.19 -26.37
CA ILE A 166 -36.17 -14.28 -26.96
C ILE A 166 -37.57 -14.67 -26.44
N PRO A 167 -38.27 -13.80 -25.69
CA PRO A 167 -39.52 -14.16 -25.02
C PRO A 167 -40.71 -14.17 -25.99
N LYS A 168 -41.40 -15.30 -26.12
CA LYS A 168 -42.60 -15.45 -26.96
C LYS A 168 -43.81 -14.71 -26.36
N ILE A 169 -44.54 -13.97 -27.18
CA ILE A 169 -45.74 -13.22 -26.77
C ILE A 169 -46.81 -14.15 -26.19
N SER A 170 -47.00 -15.34 -26.76
CA SER A 170 -47.94 -16.35 -26.26
C SER A 170 -47.62 -16.77 -24.82
N LYS A 171 -46.35 -17.03 -24.52
CA LYS A 171 -45.88 -17.41 -23.18
C LYS A 171 -45.94 -16.25 -22.18
N LEU A 172 -45.69 -15.02 -22.63
CA LEU A 172 -45.85 -13.83 -21.79
C LEU A 172 -47.31 -13.60 -21.37
N LYS A 173 -48.29 -13.97 -22.22
CA LYS A 173 -49.71 -13.88 -21.88
C LYS A 173 -50.15 -14.93 -20.85
N GLU A 174 -49.53 -16.12 -20.88
CA GLU A 174 -49.83 -17.21 -19.95
C GLU A 174 -49.18 -17.02 -18.56
N GLY A 175 -47.98 -16.44 -18.51
CA GLY A 175 -47.17 -16.40 -17.30
C GLY A 175 -47.57 -15.27 -16.35
N SER A 176 -47.99 -15.61 -15.13
CA SER A 176 -47.96 -14.68 -14.00
C SER A 176 -46.57 -14.73 -13.33
N LEU A 177 -45.82 -13.64 -13.44
CA LEU A 177 -44.57 -13.48 -12.70
C LEU A 177 -44.91 -13.25 -11.22
N VAL A 178 -44.74 -14.28 -10.39
CA VAL A 178 -44.86 -14.15 -8.93
C VAL A 178 -43.59 -13.48 -8.39
N VAL A 179 -43.56 -12.16 -8.45
CA VAL A 179 -42.52 -11.34 -7.84
C VAL A 179 -43.15 -10.56 -6.70
N ASN A 180 -42.58 -10.64 -5.49
CA ASN A 180 -43.03 -9.82 -4.38
C ASN A 180 -42.59 -8.37 -4.65
N PRO A 181 -43.52 -7.44 -4.98
CA PRO A 181 -43.15 -6.08 -5.39
C PRO A 181 -42.46 -5.29 -4.28
N LYS A 182 -42.62 -5.70 -3.02
CA LYS A 182 -41.97 -5.02 -1.88
C LYS A 182 -40.51 -5.44 -1.68
N THR A 183 -40.13 -6.62 -2.16
CA THR A 183 -38.78 -7.19 -1.94
C THR A 183 -37.94 -7.16 -3.21
N ALA A 184 -38.56 -7.12 -4.37
CA ALA A 184 -37.86 -7.10 -5.64
C ALA A 184 -37.06 -5.80 -5.83
N PRO A 185 -35.78 -5.89 -6.21
CA PRO A 185 -35.00 -4.71 -6.53
C PRO A 185 -35.62 -4.00 -7.73
N THR A 186 -35.64 -2.66 -7.67
CA THR A 186 -36.01 -1.83 -8.83
C THR A 186 -35.00 -2.01 -9.96
N LEU A 187 -35.39 -1.71 -11.21
CA LEU A 187 -34.50 -1.83 -12.37
C LEU A 187 -33.17 -1.07 -12.16
N GLY A 188 -33.22 0.16 -11.66
CA GLY A 188 -32.01 0.94 -11.36
C GLY A 188 -31.15 0.33 -10.24
N GLN A 189 -31.75 -0.36 -9.26
CA GLN A 189 -31.00 -1.11 -8.25
C GLN A 189 -30.32 -2.34 -8.86
N LEU A 190 -31.00 -3.06 -9.75
CA LEU A 190 -30.42 -4.20 -10.48
C LEU A 190 -29.24 -3.75 -11.34
N GLU A 191 -29.39 -2.66 -12.10
CA GLU A 191 -28.30 -2.07 -12.90
C GLU A 191 -27.11 -1.63 -12.04
N ALA A 192 -27.37 -1.02 -10.88
CA ALA A 192 -26.30 -0.67 -9.95
C ALA A 192 -25.60 -1.92 -9.40
N MET A 193 -26.34 -2.98 -9.06
CA MET A 193 -25.77 -4.25 -8.61
C MET A 193 -24.93 -4.93 -9.71
N THR A 194 -25.40 -4.94 -10.96
CA THR A 194 -24.63 -5.49 -12.08
C THR A 194 -23.38 -4.65 -12.35
N ALA A 195 -23.49 -3.32 -12.41
CA ALA A 195 -22.34 -2.43 -12.63
C ALA A 195 -21.27 -2.57 -11.53
N THR A 196 -21.68 -2.66 -10.26
CA THR A 196 -20.74 -2.89 -9.15
C THR A 196 -20.06 -4.25 -9.24
N SER A 197 -20.77 -5.30 -9.63
CA SER A 197 -20.20 -6.63 -9.82
C SER A 197 -19.20 -6.71 -10.99
N TYR A 198 -19.47 -6.03 -12.11
CA TYR A 198 -18.52 -5.91 -13.23
C TYR A 198 -17.29 -5.10 -12.84
N LYS A 199 -17.46 -4.01 -12.09
CA LYS A 199 -16.35 -3.24 -11.53
C LYS A 199 -15.50 -4.11 -10.60
N GLU A 200 -16.13 -4.87 -9.70
CA GLU A 200 -15.42 -5.82 -8.84
C GLU A 200 -14.63 -6.83 -9.68
N LEU A 201 -15.26 -7.46 -10.68
CA LEU A 201 -14.60 -8.43 -11.56
C LEU A 201 -13.36 -7.86 -12.25
N LYS A 202 -13.46 -6.62 -12.77
CA LYS A 202 -12.33 -5.92 -13.41
C LYS A 202 -11.18 -5.69 -12.42
N GLU A 203 -11.49 -5.19 -11.23
CA GLU A 203 -10.49 -4.93 -10.18
C GLU A 203 -9.81 -6.22 -9.71
N ARG A 204 -10.57 -7.33 -9.60
CA ARG A 204 -10.02 -8.64 -9.20
C ARG A 204 -9.06 -9.19 -10.24
N LYS A 205 -9.38 -9.10 -11.54
CA LYS A 205 -8.47 -9.52 -12.61
C LYS A 205 -7.16 -8.72 -12.57
N LEU A 206 -7.25 -7.39 -12.42
CA LEU A 206 -6.08 -6.53 -12.30
C LEU A 206 -5.24 -6.87 -11.06
N ARG A 207 -5.88 -7.11 -9.91
CA ARG A 207 -5.19 -7.50 -8.67
C ARG A 207 -4.49 -8.85 -8.82
N ARG A 208 -5.14 -9.85 -9.42
CA ARG A 208 -4.54 -11.16 -9.71
C ARG A 208 -3.25 -11.00 -10.52
N ASP A 209 -3.25 -10.15 -11.53
CA ASP A 209 -2.08 -9.91 -12.39
C ASP A 209 -0.94 -9.23 -11.62
N GLN A 210 -1.27 -8.28 -10.75
CA GLN A 210 -0.29 -7.64 -9.85
C GLN A 210 0.33 -8.65 -8.87
N LEU A 211 -0.49 -9.51 -8.26
CA LEU A 211 -0.04 -10.57 -7.36
C LEU A 211 0.88 -11.55 -8.09
N PHE A 212 0.52 -11.94 -9.32
CA PHE A 212 1.35 -12.81 -10.15
C PHE A 212 2.71 -12.17 -10.48
N LYS A 213 2.72 -10.89 -10.83
CA LYS A 213 3.98 -10.15 -11.05
C LYS A 213 4.86 -10.12 -9.81
N ALA A 214 4.28 -9.82 -8.64
CA ALA A 214 5.01 -9.82 -7.37
C ALA A 214 5.57 -11.20 -7.00
N GLU A 215 4.78 -12.27 -7.23
CA GLU A 215 5.21 -13.66 -7.06
C GLU A 215 6.42 -13.98 -7.95
N MET A 216 6.37 -13.59 -9.23
CA MET A 216 7.47 -13.77 -10.18
C MET A 216 8.73 -13.02 -9.76
N ASP A 217 8.62 -11.78 -9.30
CA ASP A 217 9.78 -10.99 -8.86
C ASP A 217 10.42 -11.57 -7.59
N LEU A 218 9.61 -12.02 -6.62
CA LEU A 218 10.11 -12.72 -5.44
C LEU A 218 10.78 -14.06 -5.79
N SER A 219 10.20 -14.83 -6.70
CA SER A 219 10.78 -16.10 -7.16
C SER A 219 12.14 -15.89 -7.84
N LYS A 220 12.26 -14.89 -8.73
CA LYS A 220 13.53 -14.48 -9.36
C LYS A 220 14.57 -14.12 -8.30
N SER A 221 14.17 -13.30 -7.32
CA SER A 221 15.05 -12.87 -6.23
C SER A 221 15.52 -14.03 -5.33
N LYS A 222 14.64 -15.01 -5.06
CA LYS A 222 14.98 -16.23 -4.33
C LYS A 222 15.96 -17.12 -5.11
N ILE A 223 15.78 -17.26 -6.42
CA ILE A 223 16.69 -18.03 -7.29
C ILE A 223 18.07 -17.36 -7.33
N GLN A 224 18.12 -16.04 -7.48
CA GLN A 224 19.38 -15.27 -7.44
C GLN A 224 20.11 -15.44 -6.12
N LEU A 225 19.39 -15.36 -4.99
CA LEU A 225 19.97 -15.65 -3.69
C LEU A 225 20.54 -17.07 -3.64
N LYS A 226 19.76 -18.10 -4.01
CA LYS A 226 20.23 -19.49 -3.98
C LYS A 226 21.51 -19.70 -4.80
N ARG A 227 21.57 -19.21 -6.04
CA ARG A 227 22.71 -19.37 -6.95
C ARG A 227 23.95 -18.55 -6.56
N GLY A 228 23.78 -17.50 -5.75
CA GLY A 228 24.88 -16.58 -5.40
C GLY A 228 25.40 -15.80 -6.62
N THR A 229 26.56 -15.15 -6.48
CA THR A 229 27.19 -14.31 -7.52
C THR A 229 27.63 -15.07 -8.79
N LYS A 230 27.43 -16.39 -8.86
CA LYS A 230 27.92 -17.23 -9.97
C LYS A 230 27.03 -17.25 -11.22
N SER A 231 25.99 -16.42 -11.32
CA SER A 231 25.18 -16.34 -12.55
C SER A 231 24.69 -14.92 -12.87
N GLY A 232 25.43 -14.24 -13.76
CA GLY A 232 24.97 -13.06 -14.49
C GLY A 232 25.73 -11.77 -14.17
N VAL A 233 26.80 -11.49 -14.93
CA VAL A 233 27.32 -10.12 -15.07
C VAL A 233 26.21 -9.29 -15.70
N THR A 234 25.51 -8.49 -14.90
CA THR A 234 24.60 -7.46 -15.40
C THR A 234 25.42 -6.20 -15.65
N LYS A 235 25.94 -6.05 -16.86
CA LYS A 235 26.24 -4.70 -17.37
C LYS A 235 24.90 -4.08 -17.78
N LYS A 236 24.48 -3.01 -17.10
CA LYS A 236 23.36 -2.17 -17.54
C LYS A 236 23.67 -1.64 -18.95
N VAL A 237 23.09 -2.27 -19.97
CA VAL A 237 22.95 -1.71 -21.32
C VAL A 237 21.53 -2.05 -21.80
N GLY A 238 20.57 -1.17 -21.52
CA GLY A 238 19.18 -1.25 -22.03
C GLY A 238 18.24 -2.29 -21.38
N LYS A 239 17.11 -2.56 -22.06
CA LYS A 239 15.97 -3.45 -21.69
C LYS A 239 16.22 -4.96 -21.92
N LYS A 240 17.46 -5.47 -21.83
CA LYS A 240 17.72 -6.90 -22.17
C LYS A 240 17.49 -7.84 -20.99
N GLU A 241 16.78 -8.93 -21.25
CA GLU A 241 16.44 -10.00 -20.30
C GLU A 241 17.68 -10.80 -19.85
N VAL A 242 17.63 -11.31 -18.61
CA VAL A 242 18.69 -12.15 -18.04
C VAL A 242 18.58 -13.56 -18.61
N VAL A 243 19.48 -13.93 -19.55
CA VAL A 243 19.59 -15.29 -20.08
C VAL A 243 20.60 -16.09 -19.26
N PHE A 244 20.25 -17.32 -18.87
CA PHE A 244 21.09 -18.20 -18.08
C PHE A 244 21.68 -19.33 -18.94
N LYS A 245 22.97 -19.66 -18.75
CA LYS A 245 23.57 -20.87 -19.32
C LYS A 245 22.97 -22.10 -18.62
N GLN A 246 22.40 -23.03 -19.38
CA GLN A 246 21.94 -24.31 -18.84
C GLN A 246 23.14 -25.14 -18.37
N VAL A 247 23.16 -25.48 -17.09
CA VAL A 247 24.05 -26.50 -16.51
C VAL A 247 23.12 -27.49 -15.82
N ARG A 248 23.15 -28.77 -16.19
CA ARG A 248 22.38 -29.82 -15.49
C ARG A 248 22.85 -29.88 -14.04
N SER A 249 21.93 -30.03 -13.09
CA SER A 249 22.36 -30.35 -11.73
C SER A 249 23.09 -31.69 -11.77
N LYS A 250 24.11 -31.83 -10.93
CA LYS A 250 24.64 -33.15 -10.58
C LYS A 250 23.57 -33.96 -9.86
#